data_AF-A0A353M1L9-F1
#
_entry.id   AF-A0A353M1L9-F1
#
_cell.length_a   1.000
_cell.length_b   1.000
_cell.length_c   1.000
_cell.angle_alpha   90.00
_cell.angle_beta   90.00
_cell.angle_gamma   90.00
#
_symmetry.space_group_name_H-M   'P 1'
#
loop_
_entity.id
_entity.type
_entity.pdbx_description
1 polymer ?
#
loop_
_entity_poly.entity_id
_entity_poly.type
_entity_poly.pdbx_seq_one_letter_code
_entity_poly.pdbx_strand_id
1 'polypeptide(L)'
;VEESMSVDKFQDKNEIPVAESIDRFSMQFALVLIVYLITYLVLYGLTNLIGSVAPGLSSTLEPLLWGFNFIVGALMAIMLRVVFKSLRRTKMMTRQYQNNYLLSRISGLAFDVMIVAGIASIDIIDLSGLWVPFVLMSIAGGVGTFYWLKWICKEIYPGYFYEGMISMYGMLTGTISSGVLLLREIDPEFDTPAANNLLTGSSFAIVMGAPMLLLIGLAPVSPLMTLLTLGLLVVYLIPLVLFLFKAKVTS
;
A
#
# COMPACT_ATOMS: atom_id res chain seq x y z
N VAL A 1 34.50 -18.80 6.10
CA VAL A 1 33.14 -19.38 6.29
C VAL A 1 32.19 -18.38 6.96
N GLU A 2 32.67 -17.41 7.74
CA GLU A 2 31.82 -16.33 8.31
C GLU A 2 31.41 -15.24 7.30
N GLU A 3 32.22 -14.99 6.26
CA GLU A 3 31.94 -13.92 5.28
C GLU A 3 30.76 -14.22 4.32
N SER A 4 30.46 -15.50 4.07
CA SER A 4 29.34 -15.88 3.19
C SER A 4 27.98 -15.68 3.86
N MET A 5 27.90 -15.72 5.19
CA MET A 5 26.64 -15.62 5.93
C MET A 5 26.10 -14.18 6.02
N SER A 6 26.94 -13.16 5.82
CA SER A 6 26.46 -11.76 5.77
C SER A 6 25.90 -11.40 4.40
N VAL A 7 26.54 -11.86 3.31
CA VAL A 7 26.16 -11.54 1.93
C VAL A 7 24.82 -12.17 1.56
N ASP A 8 24.57 -13.42 1.98
CA ASP A 8 23.31 -14.13 1.71
C ASP A 8 22.08 -13.46 2.35
N LYS A 9 22.24 -12.64 3.41
CA LYS A 9 21.14 -11.83 3.97
C LYS A 9 20.79 -10.59 3.13
N PHE A 10 21.67 -10.16 2.24
CA PHE A 10 21.51 -8.93 1.44
C PHE A 10 21.44 -9.18 -0.09
N GLN A 11 21.66 -10.42 -0.55
CA GLN A 11 21.82 -10.73 -1.96
C GLN A 11 21.20 -12.09 -2.32
N ASP A 12 20.23 -12.07 -3.23
CA ASP A 12 19.75 -13.30 -3.87
C ASP A 12 20.76 -13.83 -4.92
N LYS A 13 20.81 -15.16 -5.10
CA LYS A 13 21.77 -15.85 -5.99
C LYS A 13 21.85 -15.33 -7.43
N ASN A 14 20.80 -14.66 -7.93
CA ASN A 14 20.73 -14.17 -9.31
C ASN A 14 20.77 -12.64 -9.43
N GLU A 15 21.00 -11.89 -8.35
CA GLU A 15 21.08 -10.43 -8.41
C GLU A 15 22.36 -9.92 -9.10
N ILE A 16 22.33 -8.66 -9.56
CA ILE A 16 23.52 -7.96 -10.09
C ILE A 16 24.64 -8.02 -9.04
N PRO A 17 25.88 -8.43 -9.35
CA PRO A 17 27.02 -8.39 -8.42
C PRO A 17 27.29 -6.98 -7.87
N VAL A 18 27.82 -6.87 -6.64
CA VAL A 18 28.18 -5.58 -6.01
C VAL A 18 29.24 -4.82 -6.82
N ALA A 19 30.06 -5.53 -7.59
CA ALA A 19 31.17 -4.99 -8.39
C ALA A 19 30.84 -4.74 -9.87
N GLU A 20 29.59 -4.43 -10.22
CA GLU A 20 29.22 -3.97 -11.57
C GLU A 20 29.24 -2.43 -11.67
N SER A 21 29.35 -1.91 -12.91
CA SER A 21 29.46 -0.48 -13.20
C SER A 21 28.23 0.35 -12.78
N ILE A 22 27.09 -0.31 -12.54
CA ILE A 22 25.85 0.32 -12.08
C ILE A 22 25.50 -0.25 -10.71
N ASP A 23 25.39 0.63 -9.72
CA ASP A 23 25.01 0.25 -8.36
C ASP A 23 23.56 -0.24 -8.27
N ARG A 24 23.31 -1.18 -7.37
CA ARG A 24 21.99 -1.83 -7.17
C ARG A 24 20.92 -0.85 -6.73
N PHE A 25 21.28 0.17 -5.94
CA PHE A 25 20.36 1.21 -5.50
C PHE A 25 19.90 2.06 -6.68
N SER A 26 20.84 2.48 -7.54
CA SER A 26 20.54 3.20 -8.79
C SER A 26 19.62 2.41 -9.70
N MET A 27 19.81 1.09 -9.79
CA MET A 27 18.91 0.20 -10.53
C MET A 27 17.49 0.19 -9.96
N GLN A 28 17.32 0.12 -8.63
CA GLN A 28 15.98 0.18 -8.03
C GLN A 28 15.31 1.54 -8.30
N PHE A 29 16.05 2.63 -8.14
CA PHE A 29 15.54 3.97 -8.40
C PHE A 29 15.11 4.16 -9.86
N ALA A 30 15.93 3.68 -10.81
CA ALA A 30 15.59 3.69 -12.23
C ALA A 30 14.32 2.87 -12.52
N LEU A 31 14.17 1.68 -11.93
CA LEU A 31 12.97 0.87 -12.08
C LEU A 31 11.72 1.58 -11.56
N VAL A 32 11.80 2.27 -10.41
CA VAL A 32 10.70 3.08 -9.87
C VAL A 32 10.33 4.20 -10.85
N LEU A 33 11.30 4.96 -11.35
CA LEU A 33 11.06 6.03 -12.33
C LEU A 33 10.43 5.51 -13.63
N ILE A 34 10.88 4.36 -14.12
CA ILE A 34 10.30 3.72 -15.31
C ILE A 34 8.84 3.37 -15.07
N VAL A 35 8.51 2.76 -13.93
CA VAL A 35 7.12 2.45 -13.57
C VAL A 35 6.28 3.73 -13.50
N TYR A 36 6.79 4.79 -12.89
CA TYR A 36 6.09 6.09 -12.84
C TYR A 36 5.87 6.68 -14.24
N LEU A 37 6.88 6.63 -15.11
CA LEU A 37 6.76 7.10 -16.49
C LEU A 37 5.72 6.30 -17.27
N ILE A 38 5.76 4.96 -17.19
CA ILE A 38 4.77 4.09 -17.83
C ILE A 38 3.36 4.41 -17.29
N THR A 39 3.22 4.59 -15.98
CA THR A 39 1.95 4.93 -15.34
C THR A 39 1.40 6.25 -15.89
N TYR A 40 2.24 7.28 -15.98
CA TYR A 40 1.88 8.56 -16.56
C TYR A 40 1.43 8.42 -18.02
N LEU A 41 2.19 7.69 -18.85
CA LEU A 41 1.86 7.50 -20.27
C LEU A 41 0.56 6.70 -20.44
N VAL A 42 0.32 5.69 -19.61
CA VAL A 42 -0.91 4.89 -19.62
C VAL A 42 -2.10 5.76 -19.22
N LEU A 43 -1.99 6.53 -18.14
CA LEU A 43 -3.05 7.44 -17.70
C LEU A 43 -3.35 8.49 -18.77
N TYR A 44 -2.32 9.15 -19.31
CA TYR A 44 -2.46 10.13 -20.38
C TYR A 44 -3.11 9.55 -21.63
N GLY A 45 -2.69 8.35 -22.05
CA GLY A 45 -3.30 7.66 -23.19
C GLY A 45 -4.76 7.29 -22.91
N LEU A 46 -5.06 6.78 -21.71
CA LEU A 46 -6.39 6.36 -21.31
C LEU A 46 -7.36 7.54 -21.20
N THR A 47 -6.95 8.67 -20.60
CA THR A 47 -7.82 9.85 -20.49
C THR A 47 -8.12 10.45 -21.86
N ASN A 48 -7.13 10.54 -22.76
CA ASN A 48 -7.38 10.99 -24.14
C ASN A 48 -8.31 10.04 -24.92
N LEU A 49 -8.18 8.72 -24.72
CA LEU A 49 -9.06 7.74 -25.33
C LEU A 49 -10.50 7.88 -24.80
N ILE A 50 -10.66 8.01 -23.48
CA ILE A 50 -11.98 8.22 -22.87
C ILE A 50 -12.62 9.53 -23.36
N GLY A 51 -11.85 10.62 -23.42
CA GLY A 51 -12.33 11.91 -23.92
C GLY A 51 -12.80 11.86 -25.38
N SER A 52 -12.18 11.02 -26.22
CA SER A 52 -12.58 10.86 -27.63
C SER A 52 -13.75 9.89 -27.86
N VAL A 53 -13.89 8.85 -27.04
CA VAL A 53 -14.92 7.80 -27.21
C VAL A 53 -16.18 8.07 -26.38
N ALA A 54 -16.02 8.63 -25.17
CA ALA A 54 -17.09 8.82 -24.21
C ALA A 54 -16.91 10.15 -23.43
N PRO A 55 -17.09 11.31 -24.08
CA PRO A 55 -16.87 12.62 -23.47
C PRO A 55 -17.76 12.87 -22.23
N GLY A 56 -18.94 12.25 -22.16
CA GLY A 56 -19.82 12.34 -20.98
C GLY A 56 -19.30 11.59 -19.74
N LEU A 57 -18.35 10.67 -19.89
CA LEU A 57 -17.78 9.87 -18.79
C LEU A 57 -16.40 10.39 -18.33
N SER A 58 -15.72 11.17 -19.18
CA SER A 58 -14.41 11.77 -18.91
C SER A 58 -14.43 12.65 -17.66
N SER A 59 -15.47 13.48 -17.48
CA SER A 59 -15.60 14.40 -16.34
C SER A 59 -15.64 13.70 -14.96
N THR A 60 -16.05 12.43 -14.92
CA THR A 60 -16.12 11.64 -13.68
C THR A 60 -14.89 10.74 -13.53
N LEU A 61 -14.43 10.12 -14.62
CA LEU A 61 -13.34 9.14 -14.57
C LEU A 61 -11.94 9.76 -14.51
N GLU A 62 -11.71 10.91 -15.17
CA GLU A 62 -10.37 11.51 -15.19
C GLU A 62 -9.89 11.93 -13.79
N PRO A 63 -10.68 12.64 -12.97
CA PRO A 63 -10.26 12.98 -11.61
C PRO A 63 -9.97 11.75 -10.76
N LEU A 64 -10.71 10.66 -10.97
CA LEU A 64 -10.51 9.40 -10.25
C LEU A 64 -9.23 8.70 -10.70
N LEU A 65 -8.98 8.60 -12.01
CA LEU A 65 -7.80 7.96 -12.57
C LEU A 65 -6.51 8.70 -12.16
N TRP A 66 -6.53 10.03 -12.18
CA TRP A 66 -5.39 10.85 -11.77
C TRP A 66 -5.25 10.95 -10.24
N GLY A 67 -6.36 11.10 -9.52
CA GLY A 67 -6.39 11.14 -8.06
C GLY A 67 -5.91 9.84 -7.41
N PHE A 68 -6.19 8.70 -8.05
CA PHE A 68 -5.77 7.37 -7.60
C PHE A 68 -4.70 6.74 -8.51
N ASN A 69 -3.82 7.56 -9.10
CA ASN A 69 -2.76 7.12 -10.01
C ASN A 69 -1.86 6.01 -9.41
N PHE A 70 -1.71 5.96 -8.09
CA PHE A 70 -0.92 4.93 -7.41
C PHE A 70 -1.46 3.52 -7.63
N ILE A 71 -2.77 3.34 -7.89
CA ILE A 71 -3.35 2.02 -8.22
C ILE A 71 -2.86 1.58 -9.59
N VAL A 72 -2.95 2.47 -10.58
CA VAL A 72 -2.42 2.20 -11.91
C VAL A 72 -0.92 1.95 -11.83
N GLY A 73 -0.19 2.71 -11.01
CA GLY A 73 1.23 2.48 -10.73
C GLY A 73 1.52 1.10 -10.13
N ALA A 74 0.73 0.65 -9.16
CA ALA A 74 0.87 -0.68 -8.58
C ALA A 74 0.60 -1.77 -9.63
N LEU A 75 -0.43 -1.61 -10.47
CA LEU A 75 -0.70 -2.52 -11.58
C LEU A 75 0.45 -2.55 -12.60
N MET A 76 1.03 -1.39 -12.95
CA MET A 76 2.19 -1.31 -13.85
C MET A 76 3.42 -1.96 -13.22
N ALA A 77 3.64 -1.82 -11.92
CA ALA A 77 4.73 -2.49 -11.20
C ALA A 77 4.56 -4.02 -11.20
N ILE A 78 3.33 -4.52 -10.98
CA ILE A 78 2.99 -5.95 -11.07
C ILE A 78 3.22 -6.45 -12.50
N MET A 79 2.75 -5.70 -13.51
CA MET A 79 2.96 -6.03 -14.91
C MET A 79 4.46 -6.13 -15.24
N LEU A 80 5.27 -5.16 -14.82
CA LEU A 80 6.73 -5.19 -15.00
C LEU A 80 7.36 -6.43 -14.34
N ARG A 81 6.93 -6.77 -13.13
CA ARG A 81 7.37 -8.00 -12.43
C ARG A 81 7.02 -9.26 -13.23
N VAL A 82 5.82 -9.34 -13.80
CA VAL A 82 5.40 -10.46 -14.67
C VAL A 82 6.24 -10.53 -15.93
N VAL A 83 6.52 -9.39 -16.58
CA VAL A 83 7.38 -9.31 -17.77
C VAL A 83 8.79 -9.83 -17.45
N PHE A 84 9.42 -9.38 -16.36
CA PHE A 84 10.73 -9.88 -15.94
C PHE A 84 10.72 -11.37 -15.60
N LYS A 85 9.64 -11.88 -14.98
CA LYS A 85 9.49 -13.32 -14.74
C LYS A 85 9.39 -14.10 -16.05
N SER A 86 8.66 -13.58 -17.03
CA SER A 86 8.53 -14.20 -18.36
C SER A 86 9.86 -14.21 -19.12
N LEU A 87 10.58 -13.09 -19.16
CA LEU A 87 11.89 -12.95 -19.81
C LEU A 87 12.96 -13.85 -19.20
N ARG A 88 12.91 -14.05 -17.86
CA ARG A 88 13.79 -15.03 -17.18
C ARG A 88 13.43 -16.46 -17.56
N ARG A 89 12.14 -16.79 -17.69
CA ARG A 89 11.69 -18.12 -18.13
C ARG A 89 12.14 -18.43 -19.58
N THR A 90 12.14 -17.43 -20.46
CA THR A 90 12.63 -17.57 -21.84
C THR A 90 14.15 -17.45 -21.99
N LYS A 91 14.90 -17.33 -20.89
CA LYS A 91 16.36 -17.13 -20.84
C LYS A 91 16.87 -15.88 -21.57
N MET A 92 15.98 -14.96 -21.97
CA MET A 92 16.38 -13.65 -22.52
C MET A 92 16.96 -12.73 -21.45
N MET A 93 16.61 -12.98 -20.19
CA MET A 93 17.12 -12.26 -19.03
C MET A 93 17.74 -13.26 -18.06
N THR A 94 19.01 -13.08 -17.75
CA THR A 94 19.77 -14.01 -16.87
C THR A 94 19.87 -13.52 -15.44
N ARG A 95 19.71 -12.21 -15.20
CA ARG A 95 19.84 -11.56 -13.89
C ARG A 95 18.49 -11.17 -13.28
N GLN A 96 18.46 -11.09 -11.96
CA GLN A 96 17.41 -10.47 -11.17
C GLN A 96 17.79 -9.00 -10.91
N TYR A 97 17.05 -8.07 -11.51
CA TYR A 97 17.31 -6.64 -11.30
C TYR A 97 16.56 -6.05 -10.09
N GLN A 98 15.48 -6.69 -9.64
CA GLN A 98 14.67 -6.24 -8.51
C GLN A 98 15.27 -6.75 -7.20
N ASN A 99 15.46 -5.85 -6.24
CA ASN A 99 15.88 -6.19 -4.88
C ASN A 99 14.84 -5.64 -3.87
N ASN A 100 14.12 -6.53 -3.19
CA ASN A 100 13.02 -6.16 -2.29
C ASN A 100 13.52 -5.38 -1.05
N TYR A 101 14.73 -5.64 -0.57
CA TYR A 101 15.30 -4.93 0.58
C TYR A 101 15.56 -3.47 0.24
N LEU A 102 16.21 -3.19 -0.89
CA LEU A 102 16.47 -1.83 -1.36
C LEU A 102 15.16 -1.10 -1.70
N LEU A 103 14.21 -1.77 -2.36
CA LEU A 103 12.88 -1.20 -2.63
C LEU A 103 12.12 -0.87 -1.34
N SER A 104 12.23 -1.69 -0.30
CA SER A 104 11.64 -1.41 1.03
C SER A 104 12.27 -0.18 1.68
N ARG A 105 13.59 0.02 1.55
CA ARG A 105 14.28 1.23 2.04
C ARG A 105 13.84 2.49 1.29
N ILE A 106 13.74 2.43 -0.04
CA ILE A 106 13.22 3.53 -0.87
C ILE A 106 11.79 3.86 -0.48
N SER A 107 10.95 2.84 -0.30
CA SER A 107 9.56 3.01 0.14
C SER A 107 9.49 3.68 1.52
N GLY A 108 10.33 3.27 2.47
CA GLY A 108 10.40 3.90 3.80
C GLY A 108 10.71 5.39 3.69
N LEU A 109 11.75 5.77 2.93
CA LEU A 109 12.09 7.17 2.70
C LEU A 109 10.95 7.94 2.03
N ALA A 110 10.32 7.38 1.00
CA ALA A 110 9.20 8.01 0.31
C ALA A 110 8.00 8.24 1.25
N PHE A 111 7.72 7.29 2.15
CA PHE A 111 6.70 7.45 3.18
C PHE A 111 7.05 8.55 4.19
N ASP A 112 8.29 8.60 4.66
CA ASP A 112 8.72 9.65 5.60
C ASP A 112 8.58 11.04 4.96
N VAL A 113 8.99 11.19 3.70
CA VAL A 113 8.80 12.44 2.93
C VAL A 113 7.32 12.76 2.76
N MET A 114 6.47 11.77 2.47
CA MET A 114 5.02 11.96 2.33
C MET A 114 4.38 12.45 3.64
N ILE A 115 4.78 11.89 4.79
CA ILE A 115 4.29 12.31 6.11
C ILE A 115 4.73 13.74 6.41
N VAL A 116 6.02 14.04 6.22
CA VAL A 116 6.56 15.38 6.46
C VAL A 116 5.92 16.41 5.53
N ALA A 117 5.77 16.11 4.24
CA ALA A 117 5.10 16.98 3.28
C ALA A 117 3.62 17.16 3.61
N GLY A 118 2.93 16.10 4.05
CA GLY A 118 1.55 16.15 4.51
C GLY A 118 1.38 17.09 5.71
N ILE A 119 2.23 16.94 6.73
CA ILE A 119 2.25 17.84 7.90
C ILE A 119 2.58 19.27 7.47
N ALA A 120 3.58 19.46 6.60
CA ALA A 120 3.98 20.77 6.10
C ALA A 120 2.90 21.44 5.23
N SER A 121 2.00 20.66 4.62
CA SER A 121 0.89 21.18 3.82
C SER A 121 -0.30 21.68 4.65
N ILE A 122 -0.32 21.41 5.96
CA ILE A 122 -1.36 21.89 6.87
C ILE A 122 -1.20 23.39 7.08
N ASP A 123 -2.20 24.17 6.67
CA ASP A 123 -2.30 25.57 7.06
C ASP A 123 -2.76 25.67 8.52
N ILE A 124 -1.88 26.16 9.40
CA ILE A 124 -2.15 26.31 10.83
C ILE A 124 -3.28 27.30 11.08
N ILE A 125 -3.49 28.26 10.17
CA ILE A 125 -4.56 29.26 10.27
C ILE A 125 -5.91 28.56 10.05
N ASP A 126 -6.01 27.65 9.08
CA ASP A 126 -7.22 26.87 8.83
C ASP A 126 -7.54 25.90 9.98
N LEU A 127 -6.52 25.46 10.71
CA LEU A 127 -6.68 24.63 11.92
C LEU A 127 -7.07 25.46 13.17
N SER A 128 -6.94 26.78 13.11
CA SER A 128 -7.27 27.65 14.24
C SER A 128 -8.77 27.55 14.57
N GLY A 129 -9.08 27.29 15.85
CA GLY A 129 -10.45 27.01 16.29
C GLY A 129 -10.95 25.58 16.07
N LEU A 130 -10.19 24.71 15.39
CA LEU A 130 -10.56 23.30 15.13
C LEU A 130 -9.69 22.27 15.88
N TRP A 131 -8.80 22.73 16.77
CA TRP A 131 -7.95 21.84 17.58
C TRP A 131 -8.72 20.79 18.38
N VAL A 132 -9.87 21.16 18.96
CA VAL A 132 -10.69 20.22 19.73
C VAL A 132 -11.28 19.12 18.82
N PRO A 133 -12.00 19.44 17.73
CA PRO A 133 -12.42 18.44 16.74
C PRO A 133 -11.26 17.58 16.22
N PHE A 134 -10.12 18.18 15.90
CA PHE A 134 -8.94 17.47 15.40
C PHE A 134 -8.45 16.41 16.39
N VAL A 135 -8.17 16.81 17.64
CA VAL A 135 -7.67 15.90 18.68
C VAL A 135 -8.70 14.80 18.98
N LEU A 136 -9.99 15.15 19.07
CA LEU A 136 -11.05 14.17 19.28
C LEU A 136 -11.10 13.14 18.15
N MET A 137 -11.00 13.58 16.89
CA MET A 137 -10.99 12.69 15.73
C MET A 137 -9.73 11.81 15.70
N SER A 138 -8.56 12.34 16.02
CA SER A 138 -7.32 11.55 16.10
C SER A 138 -7.40 10.47 17.18
N ILE A 139 -7.88 10.82 18.38
CA ILE A 139 -8.05 9.86 19.48
C ILE A 139 -9.13 8.83 19.13
N ALA A 140 -10.28 9.26 18.60
CA ALA A 140 -11.35 8.37 18.20
C ALA A 140 -10.90 7.40 17.10
N GLY A 141 -10.13 7.88 16.11
CA GLY A 141 -9.56 7.04 15.06
C GLY A 141 -8.59 6.00 15.61
N GLY A 142 -7.65 6.42 16.47
CA GLY A 142 -6.67 5.51 17.09
C GLY A 142 -7.35 4.45 17.98
N VAL A 143 -8.20 4.89 18.89
CA VAL A 143 -8.94 4.00 19.81
C VAL A 143 -9.90 3.09 19.03
N GLY A 144 -10.61 3.63 18.05
CA GLY A 144 -11.50 2.87 17.17
C GLY A 144 -10.75 1.76 16.41
N THR A 145 -9.59 2.10 15.84
CA THR A 145 -8.71 1.15 15.14
C THR A 145 -8.23 0.05 16.10
N PHE A 146 -7.85 0.41 17.32
CA PHE A 146 -7.43 -0.54 18.33
C PHE A 146 -8.53 -1.56 18.66
N TYR A 147 -9.74 -1.10 18.98
CA TYR A 147 -10.84 -2.01 19.32
C TYR A 147 -11.31 -2.83 18.12
N TRP A 148 -11.30 -2.24 16.92
CA TRP A 148 -11.60 -2.95 15.68
C TRP A 148 -10.62 -4.10 15.46
N LEU A 149 -9.32 -3.85 15.54
CA LEU A 149 -8.30 -4.88 15.40
C LEU A 149 -8.33 -5.91 16.52
N LYS A 150 -8.57 -5.48 17.76
CA LYS A 150 -8.74 -6.41 18.88
C LYS A 150 -9.85 -7.43 18.62
N TRP A 151 -10.96 -7.00 18.03
CA TRP A 151 -12.06 -7.89 17.67
C TRP A 151 -11.69 -8.77 16.46
N ILE A 152 -11.26 -8.15 15.36
CA ILE A 152 -10.96 -8.84 14.10
C ILE A 152 -9.80 -9.84 14.24
N CYS A 153 -8.66 -9.41 14.79
CA CYS A 153 -7.48 -10.27 14.92
C CYS A 153 -7.71 -11.45 15.87
N LYS A 154 -8.57 -11.31 16.89
CA LYS A 154 -8.91 -12.42 17.79
C LYS A 154 -9.59 -13.57 17.04
N GLU A 155 -10.37 -13.21 16.02
CA GLU A 155 -11.06 -14.17 15.20
C GLU A 155 -10.21 -14.73 14.06
N ILE A 156 -9.46 -13.88 13.33
CA ILE A 156 -8.65 -14.34 12.19
C ILE A 156 -7.35 -15.02 12.63
N TYR A 157 -6.71 -14.53 13.69
CA TYR A 157 -5.37 -14.94 14.12
C TYR A 157 -5.37 -15.58 15.51
N PRO A 158 -6.20 -16.61 15.78
CA PRO A 158 -6.31 -17.16 17.14
C PRO A 158 -4.99 -17.75 17.67
N GLY A 159 -4.09 -18.19 16.78
CA GLY A 159 -2.79 -18.76 17.14
C GLY A 159 -1.66 -17.74 17.37
N TYR A 160 -1.81 -16.49 16.92
CA TYR A 160 -0.79 -15.43 17.02
C TYR A 160 -1.46 -14.06 17.13
N PHE A 161 -2.43 -13.98 18.05
CA PHE A 161 -3.33 -12.84 18.17
C PHE A 161 -2.58 -11.53 18.43
N TYR A 162 -1.61 -11.54 19.34
CA TYR A 162 -0.89 -10.34 19.75
C TYR A 162 0.03 -9.83 18.64
N GLU A 163 0.72 -10.74 17.97
CA GLU A 163 1.58 -10.52 16.82
C GLU A 163 0.77 -9.92 15.66
N GLY A 164 -0.36 -10.52 15.33
CA GLY A 164 -1.27 -10.02 14.30
C GLY A 164 -1.88 -8.66 14.65
N MET A 165 -2.32 -8.46 15.90
CA MET A 165 -2.95 -7.21 16.33
C MET A 165 -1.96 -6.04 16.36
N ILE A 166 -0.79 -6.21 16.98
CA ILE A 166 0.21 -5.14 17.15
C ILE A 166 0.81 -4.76 15.80
N SER A 167 1.12 -5.75 14.96
CA SER A 167 1.64 -5.50 13.61
C SER A 167 0.64 -4.74 12.74
N MET A 168 -0.63 -5.17 12.72
CA MET A 168 -1.69 -4.48 11.97
C MET A 168 -2.00 -3.10 12.54
N TYR A 169 -1.96 -2.92 13.86
CA TYR A 169 -2.20 -1.62 14.48
C TYR A 169 -1.13 -0.62 14.04
N GLY A 170 0.15 -1.00 14.14
CA GLY A 170 1.26 -0.15 13.68
C GLY A 170 1.19 0.17 12.18
N MET A 171 0.70 -0.76 11.37
CA MET A 171 0.48 -0.52 9.93
C MET A 171 -0.70 0.43 9.67
N LEU A 172 -1.84 0.23 10.33
CA LEU A 172 -3.05 1.05 10.09
C LEU A 172 -2.92 2.46 10.68
N THR A 173 -2.09 2.66 11.70
CA THR A 173 -1.80 4.00 12.25
C THR A 173 -0.51 4.60 11.69
N GLY A 174 0.15 3.94 10.73
CA GLY A 174 1.46 4.33 10.24
C GLY A 174 1.74 3.71 8.87
N THR A 175 2.86 3.01 8.74
CA THR A 175 3.24 2.30 7.51
C THR A 175 3.55 0.84 7.81
N ILE A 176 3.74 0.04 6.75
CA ILE A 176 4.17 -1.36 6.90
C ILE A 176 5.47 -1.45 7.72
N SER A 177 6.41 -0.51 7.58
CA SER A 177 7.66 -0.54 8.36
C SER A 177 7.41 -0.31 9.86
N SER A 178 6.45 0.55 10.22
CA SER A 178 6.00 0.76 11.59
C SER A 178 5.34 -0.50 12.16
N GLY A 179 4.50 -1.19 11.37
CA GLY A 179 3.92 -2.48 11.76
C GLY A 179 4.97 -3.56 11.99
N VAL A 180 5.96 -3.67 11.10
CA VAL A 180 7.10 -4.60 11.26
C VAL A 180 7.96 -4.24 12.46
N LEU A 181 8.17 -2.95 12.73
CA LEU A 181 8.93 -2.50 13.90
C LEU A 181 8.26 -2.94 15.21
N LEU A 182 6.95 -2.73 15.34
CA LEU A 182 6.22 -3.18 16.53
C LEU A 182 6.16 -4.71 16.64
N LEU A 183 6.06 -5.41 15.50
CA LEU A 183 6.08 -6.87 15.49
C LEU A 183 7.40 -7.43 16.01
N ARG A 184 8.54 -6.83 15.64
CA ARG A 184 9.86 -7.30 16.08
C ARG A 184 10.06 -7.29 17.60
N GLU A 185 9.31 -6.47 18.33
CA GLU A 185 9.41 -6.43 19.78
C GLU A 185 8.83 -7.69 20.44
N ILE A 186 7.86 -8.33 19.78
CA ILE A 186 7.13 -9.49 20.31
C ILE A 186 7.41 -10.78 19.53
N ASP A 187 7.85 -10.65 18.27
CA ASP A 187 8.26 -11.74 17.38
C ASP A 187 9.55 -11.32 16.63
N PRO A 188 10.71 -11.34 17.31
CA PRO A 188 11.98 -10.84 16.74
C PRO A 188 12.48 -11.65 15.54
N GLU A 189 12.23 -12.96 15.53
CA GLU A 189 12.66 -13.89 14.49
C GLU A 189 11.63 -14.07 13.37
N PHE A 190 10.45 -13.44 13.49
CA PHE A 190 9.32 -13.58 12.56
C PHE A 190 8.84 -15.02 12.39
N ASP A 191 8.76 -15.76 13.49
CA ASP A 191 8.28 -17.15 13.50
C ASP A 191 6.79 -17.23 13.14
N THR A 192 6.03 -16.16 13.39
CA THR A 192 4.59 -16.12 13.07
C THR A 192 4.30 -15.60 11.66
N PRO A 193 3.15 -15.96 11.06
CA PRO A 193 2.76 -15.44 9.75
C PRO A 193 2.47 -13.93 9.71
N ALA A 194 2.51 -13.23 10.86
CA ALA A 194 2.12 -11.83 10.98
C ALA A 194 2.88 -10.91 10.01
N ALA A 195 4.19 -11.10 9.86
CA ALA A 195 5.01 -10.31 8.94
C ALA A 195 4.56 -10.46 7.47
N ASN A 196 4.22 -11.67 7.06
CA ASN A 196 3.74 -11.95 5.70
C ASN A 196 2.32 -11.40 5.47
N ASN A 197 1.48 -11.40 6.51
CA ASN A 197 0.13 -10.83 6.44
C ASN A 197 0.14 -9.33 6.17
N LEU A 198 1.11 -8.58 6.70
CA LEU A 198 1.26 -7.14 6.40
C LEU A 198 1.48 -6.89 4.90
N LEU A 199 2.31 -7.73 4.26
CA LEU A 199 2.65 -7.61 2.84
C LEU A 199 1.51 -8.08 1.93
N THR A 200 0.96 -9.25 2.23
CA THR A 200 -0.12 -9.85 1.41
C THR A 200 -1.43 -9.10 1.58
N GLY A 201 -1.76 -8.65 2.79
CA GLY A 201 -2.95 -7.85 3.08
C GLY A 201 -2.98 -6.54 2.30
N SER A 202 -1.84 -5.85 2.19
CA SER A 202 -1.71 -4.62 1.40
C SER A 202 -2.05 -4.82 -0.08
N SER A 203 -1.70 -5.97 -0.64
CA SER A 203 -1.98 -6.29 -2.05
C SER A 203 -3.48 -6.49 -2.30
N PHE A 204 -4.16 -7.21 -1.39
CA PHE A 204 -5.62 -7.39 -1.46
C PHE A 204 -6.38 -6.09 -1.17
N ALA A 205 -5.85 -5.24 -0.30
CA ALA A 205 -6.45 -3.94 0.03
C ALA A 205 -6.57 -3.02 -1.20
N ILE A 206 -5.62 -3.06 -2.14
CA ILE A 206 -5.71 -2.27 -3.38
C ILE A 206 -6.93 -2.70 -4.23
N VAL A 207 -7.12 -4.01 -4.38
CA VAL A 207 -8.23 -4.56 -5.19
C VAL A 207 -9.58 -4.30 -4.52
N MET A 208 -9.67 -4.56 -3.22
CA MET A 208 -10.90 -4.37 -2.44
C MET A 208 -11.17 -2.90 -2.11
N GLY A 209 -10.16 -2.03 -2.20
CA GLY A 209 -10.30 -0.60 -2.00
C GLY A 209 -10.90 0.14 -3.20
N ALA A 210 -10.82 -0.43 -4.41
CA ALA A 210 -11.28 0.25 -5.63
C ALA A 210 -12.73 0.78 -5.54
N PRO A 211 -13.73 0.03 -5.02
CA PRO A 211 -15.08 0.56 -4.85
C PRO A 211 -15.15 1.74 -3.87
N MET A 212 -14.35 1.73 -2.80
CA MET A 212 -14.32 2.83 -1.83
C MET A 212 -13.82 4.12 -2.47
N LEU A 213 -12.84 4.04 -3.37
CA LEU A 213 -12.24 5.21 -4.01
C LEU A 213 -13.23 5.91 -4.97
N LEU A 214 -14.07 5.13 -5.66
CA LEU A 214 -15.17 5.68 -6.46
C LEU A 214 -16.17 6.43 -5.57
N LEU A 215 -16.51 5.87 -4.42
CA LEU A 215 -17.48 6.46 -3.49
C LEU A 215 -16.95 7.74 -2.82
N ILE A 216 -15.67 7.79 -2.48
CA ILE A 216 -15.01 8.95 -1.85
C ILE A 216 -15.01 10.15 -2.79
N GLY A 217 -14.86 9.94 -4.11
CA GLY A 217 -14.95 11.02 -5.10
C GLY A 217 -16.30 11.75 -5.11
N LEU A 218 -17.37 11.13 -4.60
CA LEU A 218 -18.69 11.75 -4.50
C LEU A 218 -18.88 12.59 -3.23
N ALA A 219 -18.10 12.32 -2.18
CA ALA A 219 -18.24 12.97 -0.89
C ALA A 219 -18.15 14.51 -0.90
N PRO A 220 -17.22 15.15 -1.65
CA PRO A 220 -17.08 16.61 -1.62
C PRO A 220 -18.12 17.35 -2.47
N VAL A 221 -18.99 16.65 -3.22
CA VAL A 221 -19.93 17.28 -4.16
C VAL A 221 -21.06 18.03 -3.44
N SER A 222 -21.58 17.48 -2.34
CA SER A 222 -22.60 18.14 -1.51
C SER A 222 -22.73 17.44 -0.15
N PRO A 223 -23.31 18.09 0.88
CA PRO A 223 -23.53 17.45 2.18
C PRO A 223 -24.37 16.16 2.11
N LEU A 224 -25.35 16.13 1.19
CA LEU A 224 -26.17 14.94 0.96
C LEU A 224 -25.32 13.81 0.36
N MET A 225 -24.43 14.11 -0.59
CA MET A 225 -23.52 13.12 -1.15
C MET A 225 -22.50 12.64 -0.12
N THR A 226 -22.04 13.50 0.79
CA THR A 226 -21.19 13.08 1.91
C THR A 226 -21.88 12.02 2.78
N LEU A 227 -23.13 12.26 3.17
CA LEU A 227 -23.92 11.32 3.98
C LEU A 227 -24.22 10.02 3.23
N LEU A 228 -24.53 10.12 1.93
CA LEU A 228 -24.73 8.95 1.08
C LEU A 228 -23.44 8.12 0.96
N THR A 229 -22.30 8.76 0.69
CA THR A 229 -20.99 8.08 0.64
C THR A 229 -20.70 7.37 1.96
N LEU A 230 -20.93 8.03 3.10
CA LEU A 230 -20.75 7.40 4.41
C LEU A 230 -21.64 6.16 4.57
N GLY A 231 -22.93 6.27 4.23
CA GLY A 231 -23.86 5.14 4.28
C GLY A 231 -23.43 3.99 3.38
N LEU A 232 -23.00 4.28 2.15
CA LEU A 232 -22.51 3.28 1.20
C LEU A 232 -21.22 2.61 1.67
N LEU A 233 -20.30 3.35 2.29
CA LEU A 233 -19.08 2.78 2.88
C LEU A 233 -19.40 1.85 4.06
N VAL A 234 -20.36 2.21 4.91
CA VAL A 234 -20.84 1.34 6.01
C VAL A 234 -21.48 0.07 5.45
N VAL A 235 -22.30 0.19 4.41
CA VAL A 235 -22.90 -0.98 3.74
C VAL A 235 -21.82 -1.84 3.09
N TYR A 236 -20.80 -1.23 2.48
CA TYR A 236 -19.70 -1.95 1.84
C TYR A 236 -18.75 -2.63 2.85
N LEU A 237 -18.67 -2.13 4.07
CA LEU A 237 -17.93 -2.78 5.15
C LEU A 237 -18.52 -4.16 5.49
N ILE A 238 -19.83 -4.34 5.38
CA ILE A 238 -20.52 -5.61 5.70
C ILE A 238 -20.00 -6.78 4.85
N PRO A 239 -20.03 -6.75 3.50
CA PRO A 239 -19.50 -7.84 2.69
C PRO A 239 -18.00 -8.03 2.88
N LEU A 240 -17.21 -6.99 3.15
CA LEU A 240 -15.78 -7.11 3.44
C LEU A 240 -15.53 -7.92 4.73
N VAL A 241 -16.26 -7.59 5.79
CA VAL A 241 -16.18 -8.30 7.09
C VAL A 241 -16.68 -9.73 6.94
N LEU A 242 -17.78 -9.96 6.22
CA LEU A 242 -18.29 -11.31 5.95
C LEU A 242 -17.31 -12.14 5.13
N PHE A 243 -16.66 -11.55 4.13
CA PHE A 243 -15.63 -12.21 3.32
C PHE A 243 -14.45 -12.63 4.21
N LEU A 244 -13.99 -11.72 5.05
CA LEU A 244 -12.89 -11.93 5.99
C LEU A 244 -13.20 -13.05 7.00
N PHE A 245 -14.43 -13.12 7.52
CA PHE A 245 -14.84 -14.24 8.39
C PHE A 245 -15.15 -15.55 7.66
N LYS A 246 -15.60 -15.51 6.40
CA LYS A 246 -15.76 -16.74 5.60
C LYS A 246 -14.43 -17.36 5.23
N ALA A 247 -13.38 -16.57 5.01
CA ALA A 247 -12.03 -17.08 4.74
C ALA A 247 -11.49 -17.96 5.89
N LYS A 248 -11.90 -17.68 7.14
CA LYS A 248 -11.58 -18.47 8.34
C LYS A 248 -12.12 -19.91 8.31
N VAL A 249 -13.22 -20.17 7.62
CA VAL A 249 -13.87 -21.51 7.61
C VAL A 249 -13.12 -22.50 6.71
N THR A 250 -12.21 -22.02 5.86
CA THR A 250 -11.53 -22.82 4.83
C THR A 250 -10.03 -23.02 5.10
N SER A 251 -9.47 -22.41 6.15
CA SER A 251 -8.07 -22.55 6.59
C SER A 251 -7.97 -23.33 7.90
#